data_AF-A0A5C6WY97-F1
#
_entry.id   AF-A0A5C6WY97-F1
#
_cell.length_a   1.000
_cell.length_b   1.000
_cell.length_c   1.000
_cell.angle_alpha   90.00
_cell.angle_beta   90.00
_cell.angle_gamma   90.00
#
_symmetry.space_group_name_H-M   'P 1'
#
loop_
_entity.id
_entity.type
_entity.pdbx_description
1 polymer ?
#
loop_
_entity_poly.entity_id
_entity_poly.type
_entity_poly.pdbx_seq_one_letter_code
_entity_poly.pdbx_strand_id
1 'polypeptide(L)'
;MRIYTTQRPLGEVPVGALVMLPLFAMPLGAWAVRTGVWEFSTCGMKRLFEMPCLTCGATRATLALTRGDIFAAIAFQPLIIALYALIAIWGVLSLFTYLRQRRLVLSLSHREDLAFKALLVLLPAANWFYLYKAGI
;
A
#
# COMPACT_ATOMS: atom_id res chain seq x y z
N MET A 1 5.07 0.61 -23.55
CA MET A 1 4.87 1.76 -22.66
C MET A 1 5.02 3.09 -23.41
N ARG A 2 3.94 3.86 -23.60
CA ARG A 2 4.02 5.27 -24.05
C ARG A 2 3.47 6.17 -22.95
N ILE A 3 4.33 7.01 -22.38
CA ILE A 3 3.94 8.02 -21.39
C ILE A 3 3.78 9.33 -22.16
N TYR A 4 2.54 9.82 -22.27
CA TYR A 4 2.28 11.13 -22.84
C TYR A 4 1.48 11.99 -21.86
N THR A 5 1.79 13.29 -21.86
CA THR A 5 1.12 14.26 -21.00
C THR A 5 0.08 15.02 -21.82
N THR A 6 -1.20 14.94 -21.43
CA THR A 6 -2.26 15.78 -22.01
C THR A 6 -2.63 16.92 -21.06
N GLN A 7 -3.22 18.01 -21.55
CA GLN A 7 -3.74 19.07 -20.69
C GLN A 7 -4.98 18.57 -19.93
N ARG A 8 -5.08 18.86 -18.64
CA ARG A 8 -6.21 18.42 -17.81
C ARG A 8 -7.47 19.25 -18.13
N PRO A 9 -8.64 18.62 -18.35
CA PRO A 9 -9.91 19.34 -18.29
C PRO A 9 -10.18 19.78 -16.83
N LEU A 10 -10.67 21.01 -16.64
CA LEU A 10 -11.03 21.52 -15.32
C LEU A 10 -12.16 20.66 -14.71
N GLY A 11 -11.93 20.08 -13.53
CA GLY A 11 -12.95 19.33 -12.77
C GLY A 11 -12.58 17.88 -12.40
N GLU A 12 -11.50 17.31 -12.95
CA GLU A 12 -11.05 15.98 -12.51
C GLU A 12 -10.40 16.06 -11.12
N VAL A 13 -11.05 15.43 -10.14
CA VAL A 13 -10.50 15.28 -8.79
C VAL A 13 -9.17 14.53 -8.89
N PRO A 14 -8.07 15.02 -8.29
CA PRO A 14 -6.79 14.32 -8.31
C PRO A 14 -6.91 13.05 -7.47
N VAL A 15 -7.36 11.96 -8.10
CA VAL A 15 -7.56 10.64 -7.47
C VAL A 15 -6.28 10.21 -6.75
N GLY A 16 -5.10 10.51 -7.31
CA GLY A 16 -3.82 10.22 -6.66
C GLY A 16 -3.59 10.97 -5.33
N ALA A 17 -4.11 12.19 -5.17
CA ALA A 17 -4.03 12.93 -3.92
C ALA A 17 -5.04 12.41 -2.88
N LEU A 18 -6.23 12.00 -3.32
CA LEU A 18 -7.21 11.32 -2.46
C LEU A 18 -6.68 9.98 -1.94
N VAL A 19 -5.99 9.22 -2.79
CA VAL A 19 -5.41 7.91 -2.42
C VAL A 19 -4.24 8.08 -1.43
N MET A 20 -3.66 9.27 -1.26
CA MET A 20 -2.68 9.55 -0.19
C MET A 20 -3.29 9.81 1.18
N LEU A 21 -4.57 10.16 1.30
CA LEU A 21 -5.20 10.47 2.60
C LEU A 21 -5.04 9.35 3.65
N PRO A 22 -5.17 8.06 3.31
CA PRO A 22 -4.94 6.98 4.27
C PRO A 22 -3.49 6.93 4.80
N LEU A 23 -2.49 7.34 4.02
CA LEU A 23 -1.11 7.43 4.49
C LEU A 23 -0.94 8.49 5.58
N PHE A 24 -1.64 9.62 5.44
CA PHE A 24 -1.65 10.67 6.47
C PHE A 24 -2.46 10.28 7.71
N ALA A 25 -3.39 9.32 7.60
CA ALA A 25 -4.13 8.77 8.73
C ALA A 25 -3.37 7.67 9.49
N MET A 26 -2.26 7.14 8.95
CA MET A 26 -1.48 6.08 9.63
C MET A 26 -0.87 6.48 10.98
N PRO A 27 -0.30 7.68 11.14
CA PRO A 27 0.24 8.12 12.43
C PRO A 27 -0.84 8.17 13.52
N LEU A 28 -2.07 8.56 13.15
CA LEU A 28 -3.24 8.55 14.03
C LEU A 28 -3.62 7.13 14.44
N GLY A 29 -3.65 6.19 13.48
CA GLY A 29 -3.88 4.77 13.77
C GLY A 29 -2.78 4.16 14.66
N ALA A 30 -1.52 4.47 14.39
CA ALA A 30 -0.39 4.02 15.21
C ALA A 30 -0.43 4.61 16.62
N TRP A 31 -0.82 5.88 16.76
CA TRP A 31 -1.02 6.53 18.05
C TRP A 31 -2.15 5.84 18.85
N ALA A 32 -3.32 5.60 18.23
CA ALA A 32 -4.45 4.95 18.87
C ALA A 32 -4.14 3.54 19.40
N VAL A 33 -3.32 2.77 18.66
CA VAL A 33 -2.86 1.44 19.09
C VAL A 33 -1.81 1.54 20.21
N ARG A 34 -0.92 2.53 20.17
CA ARG A 34 0.09 2.74 21.23
C ARG A 34 -0.51 3.23 22.54
N THR A 35 -1.57 4.03 22.50
CA THR A 35 -2.27 4.51 23.70
C THR A 35 -3.12 3.42 24.37
N GLY A 36 -3.08 2.18 23.88
CA GLY A 36 -3.81 1.05 24.45
C GLY A 36 -5.32 1.14 24.25
N VAL A 37 -5.78 2.05 23.38
CA VAL A 37 -7.22 2.21 23.10
C VAL A 37 -7.72 0.97 22.36
N TRP A 38 -6.90 0.40 21.46
CA TRP A 38 -7.16 -0.85 20.73
C TRP A 38 -5.98 -1.84 20.84
N GLU A 39 -6.17 -2.97 21.53
CA GLU A 39 -5.19 -4.05 21.61
C GLU A 39 -5.30 -5.00 20.40
N PHE A 40 -4.48 -4.80 19.37
CA PHE A 40 -4.28 -5.79 18.29
C PHE A 40 -3.14 -6.75 18.63
N SER A 41 -3.25 -7.49 19.75
CA SER A 41 -2.21 -8.44 20.17
C SER A 41 -2.19 -9.70 19.31
N THR A 42 -3.34 -10.13 18.77
CA THR A 42 -3.46 -11.28 17.86
C THR A 42 -4.54 -11.04 16.81
N CYS A 43 -4.25 -11.34 15.53
CA CYS A 43 -5.29 -11.33 14.51
C CYS A 43 -6.35 -12.38 14.84
N GLY A 44 -7.61 -11.97 15.01
CA GLY A 44 -8.71 -12.88 15.36
C GLY A 44 -8.85 -14.03 14.37
N MET A 45 -8.54 -13.80 13.09
CA MET A 45 -8.53 -14.83 12.05
C MET A 45 -7.47 -15.91 12.31
N LYS A 46 -6.24 -15.52 12.69
CA LYS A 46 -5.17 -16.46 13.04
C LYS A 46 -5.51 -17.26 14.30
N ARG A 47 -6.18 -16.63 15.26
CA ARG A 47 -6.63 -17.29 16.49
C ARG A 47 -7.74 -18.31 16.24
N LEU A 48 -8.58 -18.09 15.23
CA LEU A 48 -9.75 -18.93 14.95
C LEU A 48 -9.49 -20.01 13.88
N PHE A 49 -8.67 -19.70 12.88
CA PHE A 49 -8.40 -20.57 11.71
C PHE A 49 -6.97 -21.12 11.66
N GLU A 50 -6.10 -20.73 12.61
CA GLU A 50 -4.65 -21.06 12.64
C GLU A 50 -3.86 -20.63 11.38
N MET A 51 -4.51 -20.00 10.41
CA MET A 51 -3.92 -19.55 9.16
C MET A 51 -3.72 -18.03 9.16
N PRO A 52 -2.56 -17.54 8.71
CA PRO A 52 -2.35 -16.11 8.51
C PRO A 52 -3.20 -15.60 7.34
N CYS A 53 -3.90 -14.50 7.57
CA CYS A 53 -4.58 -13.71 6.55
C CYS A 53 -3.59 -12.89 5.72
N LEU A 54 -3.97 -12.45 4.51
CA LEU A 54 -3.11 -11.64 3.64
C LEU A 54 -2.64 -10.31 4.26
N THR A 55 -3.39 -9.80 5.24
CA THR A 55 -3.11 -8.54 5.96
C THR A 55 -2.56 -8.78 7.37
N CYS A 56 -2.27 -10.02 7.73
CA CYS A 56 -1.80 -10.35 9.07
C CYS A 56 -0.41 -9.73 9.30
N GLY A 57 -0.23 -9.05 10.43
CA GLY A 57 0.98 -8.28 10.69
C GLY A 57 1.02 -6.86 10.12
N ALA A 58 -0.01 -6.40 9.38
CA ALA A 58 -0.05 -5.03 8.84
C ALA A 58 0.10 -3.97 9.94
N THR A 59 -0.63 -4.09 11.05
CA THR A 59 -0.52 -3.16 12.20
C THR A 59 0.88 -3.14 12.80
N ARG A 60 1.53 -4.32 12.91
CA ARG A 60 2.92 -4.43 13.40
C ARG A 60 3.92 -3.79 12.43
N ALA A 61 3.73 -4.01 11.13
CA ALA A 61 4.54 -3.38 10.09
C ALA A 61 4.40 -1.85 10.11
N THR A 62 3.17 -1.32 10.23
CA THR A 62 2.93 0.12 10.38
C THR A 62 3.57 0.67 11.65
N LEU A 63 3.47 -0.04 12.77
CA LEU A 63 4.10 0.37 14.02
C LEU A 63 5.63 0.38 13.93
N ALA A 64 6.24 -0.60 13.26
CA ALA A 64 7.67 -0.61 12.98
C ALA A 64 8.07 0.57 12.08
N LEU A 65 7.29 0.83 11.03
CA LEU A 65 7.51 1.97 10.13
C LEU A 65 7.45 3.31 10.87
N THR A 66 6.49 3.50 11.78
CA THR A 66 6.40 4.72 12.63
C THR A 66 7.51 4.84 13.67
N ARG A 67 8.26 3.77 13.97
CA ARG A 67 9.49 3.83 14.77
C ARG A 67 10.72 4.17 13.93
N GLY A 68 10.60 4.27 12.61
CA GLY A 68 11.72 4.41 11.68
C GLY A 68 12.38 3.07 11.33
N ASP A 69 11.82 1.94 11.75
CA ASP A 69 12.41 0.62 11.62
C ASP A 69 11.92 -0.07 10.33
N ILE A 70 12.46 0.38 9.19
CA ILE A 70 11.97 0.02 7.85
C ILE A 70 12.19 -1.48 7.58
N PHE A 71 13.33 -2.03 8.01
CA PHE A 71 13.64 -3.46 7.82
C PHE A 71 12.67 -4.35 8.59
N ALA A 72 12.37 -4.00 9.84
CA ALA A 72 11.36 -4.69 10.63
C ALA A 72 9.97 -4.58 9.98
N ALA A 73 9.61 -3.41 9.45
CA ALA A 73 8.34 -3.19 8.76
C ALA A 73 8.17 -4.10 7.53
N ILE A 74 9.24 -4.23 6.71
CA ILE A 74 9.25 -5.12 5.54
C ILE A 74 9.18 -6.59 5.98
N ALA A 75 9.89 -6.98 7.02
CA ALA A 75 9.86 -8.35 7.53
C ALA A 75 8.47 -8.74 8.06
N PHE A 76 7.72 -7.81 8.64
CA PHE A 76 6.37 -8.09 9.14
C PHE A 76 5.32 -8.19 8.02
N GLN A 77 5.37 -7.32 7.02
CA GLN A 77 4.37 -7.30 5.95
C GLN A 77 4.90 -6.57 4.69
N PRO A 78 5.63 -7.28 3.82
CA PRO A 78 6.29 -6.65 2.68
C PRO A 78 5.28 -6.10 1.67
N LEU A 79 4.11 -6.74 1.51
CA LEU A 79 3.07 -6.29 0.58
C LEU A 79 2.48 -4.93 0.96
N ILE A 80 2.21 -4.71 2.25
CA ILE A 80 1.65 -3.44 2.74
C ILE A 80 2.68 -2.31 2.59
N ILE A 81 3.95 -2.58 2.90
CA ILE A 81 5.02 -1.58 2.73
C ILE A 81 5.24 -1.25 1.26
N ALA A 82 5.22 -2.25 0.37
CA ALA A 82 5.28 -2.01 -1.07
C ALA A 82 4.08 -1.18 -1.57
N LEU A 83 2.87 -1.45 -1.05
CA LEU A 83 1.68 -0.68 -1.39
C LEU A 83 1.78 0.78 -0.91
N TYR A 84 2.30 1.01 0.30
CA TYR A 84 2.54 2.38 0.79
C TYR A 84 3.56 3.12 -0.05
N ALA A 85 4.66 2.46 -0.44
CA ALA A 85 5.64 3.05 -1.34
C ALA A 85 5.02 3.39 -2.71
N LEU A 86 4.21 2.49 -3.28
CA LEU A 86 3.55 2.71 -4.56
C LEU A 86 2.58 3.90 -4.49
N ILE A 87 1.74 3.97 -3.45
CA ILE A 87 0.81 5.08 -3.24
C ILE A 87 1.58 6.39 -3.00
N ALA A 88 2.66 6.35 -2.23
CA ALA A 88 3.49 7.53 -1.99
C ALA A 88 4.11 8.07 -3.30
N ILE A 89 4.72 7.19 -4.10
CA ILE A 89 5.31 7.56 -5.40
C ILE A 89 4.21 8.10 -6.34
N TRP A 90 3.08 7.39 -6.42
CA TRP A 90 1.97 7.78 -7.29
C TRP A 90 1.36 9.12 -6.88
N GLY A 91 1.16 9.34 -5.59
CA GLY A 91 0.61 10.58 -5.07
C GLY A 91 1.56 11.76 -5.25
N VAL A 92 2.87 11.58 -5.06
CA VAL A 92 3.88 12.61 -5.39
C VAL A 92 3.87 12.95 -6.88
N LEU A 93 3.83 11.93 -7.76
CA LEU A 93 3.73 12.14 -9.21
C LEU A 93 2.42 12.84 -9.59
N SER A 94 1.30 12.46 -8.96
CA SER A 94 -0.01 13.06 -9.19
C SER A 94 -0.07 14.52 -8.74
N LEU A 95 0.56 14.83 -7.60
CA LEU A 95 0.67 16.19 -7.07
C LEU A 95 1.58 17.05 -7.94
N PHE A 96 2.73 16.51 -8.36
CA PHE A 96 3.68 17.22 -9.24
C PHE A 96 3.06 17.51 -10.61
N THR A 97 2.27 16.59 -11.15
CA THR A 97 1.54 16.79 -12.41
C THR A 97 0.31 17.68 -12.26
N TYR A 98 -0.34 17.68 -11.10
CA TYR A 98 -1.36 18.67 -10.73
C TYR A 98 -0.79 20.09 -10.73
N LEU A 99 0.34 20.31 -10.04
CA LEU A 99 1.03 21.61 -10.03
C LEU A 99 1.46 22.07 -11.44
N ARG A 100 1.74 21.13 -12.34
CA ARG A 100 2.08 21.40 -13.75
C ARG A 100 0.88 21.46 -14.70
N GLN A 101 -0.37 21.34 -14.22
CA GLN A 101 -1.59 21.32 -15.04
C GLN A 101 -1.59 20.22 -16.14
N ARG A 102 -0.79 19.17 -15.96
CA ARG A 102 -0.64 18.07 -16.92
C ARG A 102 -1.26 16.79 -16.37
N ARG A 103 -1.89 15.99 -17.23
CA ARG A 103 -2.40 14.65 -16.92
C ARG A 103 -1.40 13.62 -17.42
N LEU A 104 -0.93 12.75 -16.54
CA LEU A 104 -0.21 11.54 -16.95
C LEU A 104 -1.23 10.55 -17.47
N VAL A 105 -1.20 10.25 -18.77
CA VAL A 105 -1.99 9.18 -19.37
C VAL A 105 -1.04 8.01 -19.63
N LEU A 106 -1.25 6.91 -18.91
CA LEU A 106 -0.54 5.67 -19.10
C LEU A 106 -1.32 4.81 -20.09
N SER A 107 -0.82 4.75 -21.32
CA SER A 107 -1.29 3.78 -22.30
C SER A 107 -0.53 2.48 -22.09
N LEU A 108 -1.19 1.52 -21.42
CA LEU A 108 -0.71 0.16 -21.24
C LEU A 108 -1.07 -0.66 -22.50
N SER A 109 -0.08 -1.38 -23.04
CA SER A 109 -0.30 -2.38 -24.08
C SER A 109 -1.01 -3.62 -23.51
N HIS A 110 -1.70 -4.42 -24.34
CA HIS A 110 -2.38 -5.66 -23.91
C HIS A 110 -1.47 -6.63 -23.13
N ARG A 111 -0.19 -6.72 -23.51
CA ARG A 111 0.81 -7.54 -22.80
C ARG A 111 1.18 -6.96 -21.43
N GLU A 112 1.21 -5.64 -21.33
CA GLU A 112 1.50 -4.92 -20.07
C GLU A 112 0.31 -5.00 -19.12
N ASP A 113 -0.92 -4.91 -19.63
CA ASP A 113 -2.15 -5.13 -18.86
C ASP A 113 -2.23 -6.55 -18.29
N LEU A 114 -1.90 -7.55 -19.11
CA LEU A 114 -1.84 -8.95 -18.65
C LEU A 114 -0.74 -9.16 -17.59
N ALA A 115 0.45 -8.57 -17.80
CA ALA A 115 1.53 -8.64 -16.82
C ALA A 115 1.15 -7.95 -15.51
N PHE A 116 0.46 -6.80 -15.57
CA PHE A 116 -0.02 -6.08 -14.40
C PHE A 116 -1.05 -6.89 -13.62
N LYS A 117 -2.02 -7.50 -14.33
CA LYS A 117 -3.02 -8.40 -13.73
C LYS A 117 -2.37 -9.64 -13.11
N ALA A 118 -1.41 -10.25 -13.81
CA ALA A 118 -0.67 -11.39 -13.28
C ALA A 118 0.11 -11.01 -12.01
N LEU A 119 0.79 -9.86 -12.02
CA LEU A 119 1.53 -9.35 -10.86
C LEU A 119 0.59 -9.05 -9.68
N LEU A 120 -0.60 -8.50 -9.95
CA LEU A 120 -1.63 -8.20 -8.96
C LEU A 120 -2.14 -9.46 -8.25
N VAL A 121 -2.06 -10.64 -8.88
CA VAL A 121 -2.49 -11.91 -8.29
C VAL A 121 -1.31 -12.68 -7.68
N LEU A 122 -0.15 -12.69 -8.36
CA LEU A 122 1.03 -13.42 -7.93
C LEU A 122 1.69 -12.81 -6.69
N LEU A 123 1.74 -11.47 -6.57
CA LEU A 123 2.34 -10.81 -5.41
C LEU A 123 1.58 -11.10 -4.11
N PRO A 124 0.23 -10.98 -4.05
CA PRO A 124 -0.54 -11.39 -2.88
C PRO A 124 -0.38 -12.87 -2.54
N ALA A 125 -0.34 -13.75 -3.55
CA ALA A 125 -0.16 -15.18 -3.34
C ALA A 125 1.23 -15.51 -2.76
N ALA A 126 2.29 -14.91 -3.30
CA ALA A 126 3.65 -15.05 -2.80
C ALA A 126 3.80 -14.47 -1.38
N ASN A 127 3.17 -13.32 -1.11
CA ASN A 127 3.13 -12.73 0.21
C ASN A 127 2.41 -13.62 1.22
N TRP A 128 1.28 -14.23 0.83
CA TRP A 128 0.56 -15.16 1.69
C TRP A 128 1.40 -16.39 2.05
N PHE A 129 2.12 -16.95 1.07
CA PHE A 129 3.05 -18.05 1.31
C PHE A 129 4.20 -17.64 2.25
N TYR A 130 4.73 -16.43 2.10
CA TYR A 130 5.73 -15.87 3.00
C TYR A 130 5.21 -15.75 4.44
N LEU A 131 4.02 -15.17 4.63
CA LEU A 131 3.39 -15.04 5.95
C LEU A 131 3.13 -16.40 6.61
N TYR A 132 2.74 -17.38 5.80
CA TYR A 132 2.58 -18.77 6.24
C TYR A 132 3.90 -19.36 6.75
N LYS A 133 4.99 -19.25 5.97
CA LYS A 133 6.32 -19.71 6.41
C LYS A 133 6.88 -18.95 7.61
N ALA A 134 6.63 -17.65 7.69
CA ALA A 134 7.11 -16.79 8.77
C ALA A 134 6.31 -16.97 10.07
N GLY A 135 5.18 -17.68 10.03
CA GLY A 135 4.33 -17.95 11.21
C GLY A 135 3.72 -16.68 11.81
N ILE A 136 3.50 -15.64 11.01
CA ILE A 136 3.07 -14.29 11.45
C ILE A 136 1.62 -14.25 11.89
#